data_AF-A0A7X7AN57-F1
#
_entry.id   AF-A0A7X7AN57-F1
#
_cell.length_a   1.000
_cell.length_b   1.000
_cell.length_c   1.000
_cell.angle_alpha   90.00
_cell.angle_beta   90.00
_cell.angle_gamma   90.00
#
_symmetry.space_group_name_H-M   'P 1'
#
loop_
_entity.id
_entity.type
_entity.pdbx_description
1 polymer ?
#
loop_
_entity_poly.entity_id
_entity_poly.type
_entity_poly.pdbx_seq_one_letter_code
_entity_poly.pdbx_strand_id
1 'polypeptide(L)'
;MKYNETSLNRIIDRATYAKGLNYYFGGRVEELDFDGVDTIRAVVRGTFSYQFLLEISEDGKLMRANCNCPAFYQYEVCKHIAAVIIAMKRSNHERGKKKKRITEMLFDHYTRRSDEEKIPVQLEINLGVRTKSFSRRRLSCFLSFRVRTDYLYLIRDIRRFLEDLQQGKNVRLGKRLTLNWEEYRFVPVDQEVIQLLLEL
;
A
#
# COMPACT_ATOMS: atom_id res chain seq x y z
N MET A 1 -0.58 -2.57 11.32
CA MET A 1 -1.54 -1.57 11.85
C MET A 1 -1.07 -0.18 11.46
N LYS A 2 -1.98 0.66 10.93
CA LYS A 2 -1.67 2.05 10.51
C LYS A 2 -1.74 2.93 11.75
N TYR A 3 -0.60 3.40 12.25
CA TYR A 3 -0.57 4.45 13.26
C TYR A 3 -1.08 5.75 12.63
N ASN A 4 -2.18 6.28 13.15
CA ASN A 4 -2.76 7.53 12.69
C ASN A 4 -1.83 8.69 13.11
N GLU A 5 -1.46 9.58 12.19
CA GLU A 5 -0.50 10.66 12.47
C GLU A 5 -0.95 11.61 13.60
N THR A 6 -2.25 11.60 13.90
CA THR A 6 -2.98 12.51 14.77
C THR A 6 -2.75 12.31 16.28
N SER A 7 -2.30 11.14 16.74
CA SER A 7 -2.31 10.82 18.19
C SER A 7 -1.10 11.34 18.99
N LEU A 8 0.03 11.65 18.34
CA LEU A 8 1.27 12.13 19.01
C LEU A 8 1.51 13.64 18.89
N ASN A 9 0.89 14.30 17.92
CA ASN A 9 0.93 15.78 17.80
C ASN A 9 0.21 16.51 18.93
N ARG A 10 -0.48 15.76 19.81
CA ARG A 10 -1.20 16.29 20.96
C ARG A 10 -0.35 16.33 22.23
N ILE A 11 0.83 15.69 22.23
CA ILE A 11 1.74 15.59 23.38
C ILE A 11 2.99 16.47 23.17
N ILE A 12 3.46 16.60 21.93
CA ILE A 12 4.65 17.41 21.62
C ILE A 12 4.21 18.76 21.07
N ASP A 13 4.57 19.84 21.76
CA ASP A 13 4.31 21.19 21.24
C ASP A 13 5.09 21.44 19.93
N ARG A 14 4.58 22.35 19.12
CA ARG A 14 5.11 22.61 17.77
C ARG A 14 6.59 23.03 17.78
N ALA A 15 7.03 23.78 18.80
CA ALA A 15 8.41 24.26 18.89
C ALA A 15 9.38 23.13 19.29
N THR A 16 8.96 22.25 20.21
CA THR A 16 9.74 21.06 20.59
C THR A 16 9.81 20.04 19.46
N TYR A 17 8.70 19.86 18.72
CA TYR A 17 8.66 19.00 17.54
C TYR A 17 9.64 19.47 16.45
N ALA A 18 9.65 20.76 16.14
CA ALA A 18 10.59 21.34 15.16
C ALA A 18 12.07 21.13 15.57
N LYS A 19 12.38 21.29 16.86
CA LYS A 19 13.72 21.00 17.39
C LYS A 19 14.06 19.51 17.28
N GLY A 20 13.10 18.63 17.54
CA GLY A 20 13.26 17.18 17.39
C GLY A 20 13.54 16.75 15.94
N LEU A 21 12.84 17.36 14.97
CA LEU A 21 13.10 17.15 13.55
C LEU A 21 14.54 17.51 13.18
N ASN A 22 15.06 18.63 13.66
CA ASN A 22 16.44 19.04 13.39
C ASN A 22 17.46 18.03 13.94
N TYR A 23 17.19 17.43 15.10
CA TYR A 23 18.05 16.39 15.67
C TYR A 23 17.99 15.10 14.85
N TYR A 24 16.80 14.69 14.44
CA TYR A 24 16.62 13.51 13.59
C TYR A 24 17.31 13.66 12.23
N PHE A 25 17.02 14.74 11.49
CA PHE A 25 17.65 14.98 10.19
C PHE A 25 19.15 15.28 10.28
N GLY A 26 19.61 15.81 11.41
CA GLY A 26 21.03 15.98 11.70
C GLY A 26 21.76 14.70 12.07
N GLY A 27 21.13 13.52 11.95
CA GLY A 27 21.75 12.23 12.25
C GLY A 27 22.14 12.05 13.71
N ARG A 28 21.45 12.76 14.63
CA ARG A 28 21.80 12.75 16.05
C ARG A 28 21.13 11.64 16.83
N VAL A 29 20.18 10.92 16.25
CA VAL A 29 19.67 9.66 16.81
C VAL A 29 20.62 8.56 16.32
N GLU A 30 21.58 8.18 17.14
CA GLU A 30 22.68 7.27 16.76
C GLU A 30 22.24 5.81 16.86
N GLU A 31 21.42 5.49 17.86
CA GLU A 31 20.88 4.14 18.07
C GLU A 31 19.39 4.22 18.37
N LEU A 32 18.64 3.26 17.81
CA LEU A 32 17.19 3.13 17.99
C LEU A 32 16.80 1.66 17.94
N ASP A 33 16.68 1.06 19.12
CA ASP A 33 16.33 -0.34 19.29
C ASP A 33 14.93 -0.50 19.88
N PHE A 34 14.23 -1.51 19.37
CA PHE A 34 12.88 -1.86 19.77
C PHE A 34 12.95 -3.13 20.62
N ASP A 35 12.61 -3.00 21.90
CA ASP A 35 12.56 -4.10 22.86
C ASP A 35 11.09 -4.50 23.04
N GLY A 36 10.61 -5.39 22.16
CA GLY A 36 9.19 -5.75 22.07
C GLY A 36 8.36 -4.73 21.27
N VAL A 37 7.08 -4.58 21.63
CA VAL A 37 6.11 -3.72 20.92
C VAL A 37 6.11 -2.29 21.47
N ASP A 38 6.34 -2.15 22.77
CA ASP A 38 6.03 -0.93 23.52
C ASP A 38 7.27 -0.22 24.09
N THR A 39 8.44 -0.87 24.09
CA THR A 39 9.66 -0.31 24.69
C THR A 39 10.69 0.03 23.64
N ILE A 40 11.23 1.25 23.72
CA ILE A 40 12.25 1.77 22.81
C ILE A 40 13.47 2.18 23.63
N ARG A 41 14.63 1.68 23.24
CA ARG A 41 15.93 2.14 23.70
C ARG A 41 16.54 3.00 22.63
N ALA A 42 16.97 4.20 22.98
CA ALA A 42 17.58 5.11 22.03
C ALA A 42 18.78 5.84 22.61
N VAL A 43 19.71 6.16 21.71
CA VAL A 43 20.87 7.00 21.99
C VAL A 43 20.79 8.24 21.12
N VAL A 44 20.76 9.41 21.74
CA VAL A 44 20.74 10.70 21.04
C VAL A 44 21.96 11.54 21.40
N ARG A 45 22.73 11.94 20.38
CA ARG A 45 23.88 12.83 20.51
C ARG A 45 23.43 14.28 20.69
N GLY A 46 23.69 14.83 21.87
CA GLY A 46 23.60 16.27 22.17
C GLY A 46 24.99 16.84 22.43
N THR A 47 25.13 17.55 23.55
CA THR A 47 26.46 17.89 24.12
C THR A 47 27.19 16.64 24.62
N PHE A 48 26.42 15.65 25.08
CA PHE A 48 26.84 14.30 25.42
C PHE A 48 25.91 13.29 24.74
N SER A 49 26.28 12.01 24.72
CA SER A 49 25.39 10.94 24.27
C SER A 49 24.38 10.63 25.38
N TYR A 50 23.10 10.82 25.08
CA TYR A 50 22.01 10.62 26.02
C TYR A 50 21.31 9.30 25.72
N GLN A 51 21.37 8.37 26.65
CA GLN A 51 20.67 7.09 26.59
C GLN A 51 19.34 7.21 27.32
N PHE A 52 18.26 6.74 26.71
CA PHE A 52 16.96 6.73 27.38
C PHE A 52 16.05 5.61 26.92
N LEU A 53 15.16 5.23 27.85
CA LEU A 53 14.07 4.29 27.65
C LEU A 53 12.78 5.09 27.43
N LEU A 54 12.03 4.71 26.41
CA LEU A 54 10.67 5.19 26.17
C LEU A 54 9.73 4.01 26.22
N GLU A 55 8.65 4.13 26.97
CA GLU A 55 7.52 3.23 26.91
C GLU A 55 6.39 3.94 26.17
N ILE A 56 5.93 3.34 25.08
CA ILE A 56 4.85 3.83 24.23
C ILE A 56 3.77 2.76 24.20
N SER A 57 2.52 3.13 24.46
CA SER A 57 1.40 2.19 24.40
C SER A 57 1.10 1.75 22.97
N GLU A 58 0.35 0.65 22.83
CA GLU A 58 -0.11 0.15 21.52
C GLU A 58 -0.88 1.20 20.69
N ASP A 59 -1.61 2.12 21.33
CA ASP A 59 -2.32 3.24 20.68
C ASP A 59 -1.42 4.44 20.33
N GLY A 60 -0.11 4.32 20.58
CA GLY A 60 0.91 5.29 20.21
C GLY A 60 1.03 6.46 21.18
N LYS A 61 0.58 6.33 22.43
CA LYS A 61 0.77 7.38 23.46
C LYS A 61 2.08 7.13 24.21
N LEU A 62 2.75 8.23 24.55
CA LEU A 62 3.93 8.16 25.41
C LEU A 62 3.49 7.84 26.84
N MET A 63 3.84 6.66 27.34
CA MET A 63 3.49 6.18 28.69
C MET A 63 4.57 6.54 29.69
N ARG A 64 5.84 6.34 29.32
CA ARG A 64 6.99 6.76 30.12
C ARG A 64 8.12 7.26 29.23
N ALA A 65 8.81 8.27 29.72
CA ALA A 65 10.05 8.75 29.14
C ALA A 65 11.00 9.15 30.26
N ASN A 66 12.30 9.09 30.00
CA ASN A 66 13.28 9.74 30.83
C ASN A 66 14.26 10.48 29.92
N CYS A 67 14.65 11.70 30.30
CA CYS A 67 15.80 12.35 29.72
C CYS A 67 16.48 13.21 30.78
N ASN A 68 17.78 13.04 30.96
CA ASN A 68 18.60 13.86 31.87
C ASN A 68 18.91 15.26 31.33
N CYS A 69 18.19 15.75 30.32
CA CYS A 69 18.38 17.11 29.81
C CYS A 69 17.54 18.13 30.60
N PRO A 70 18.02 19.38 30.79
CA PRO A 70 17.32 20.38 31.59
C PRO A 70 15.85 20.61 31.18
N ALA A 71 15.58 20.58 29.88
CA ALA A 71 14.23 20.80 29.34
C ALA A 71 13.23 19.70 29.73
N PHE A 72 13.71 18.48 30.02
CA PHE A 72 12.84 17.38 30.41
C PHE A 72 12.25 17.57 31.81
N TYR A 73 13.03 18.09 32.76
CA TYR A 73 12.58 18.34 34.13
C TYR A 73 11.42 19.34 34.21
N GLN A 74 11.25 20.19 33.20
CA GLN A 74 10.23 21.23 33.17
C GLN A 74 9.01 20.87 32.31
N TYR A 75 9.19 20.09 31.25
CA TYR A 75 8.16 19.90 30.22
C TYR A 75 7.83 18.44 29.91
N GLU A 76 8.50 17.47 30.55
CA GLU A 76 8.34 16.00 30.39
C GLU A 76 8.58 15.46 28.96
N VAL A 77 8.66 16.33 27.94
CA VAL A 77 9.03 16.00 26.57
C VAL A 77 10.04 17.02 26.08
N CYS A 78 11.24 16.54 25.79
CA CYS A 78 12.31 17.38 25.23
C CYS A 78 12.52 17.08 23.74
N LYS A 79 13.35 17.91 23.10
CA LYS A 79 13.76 17.73 21.70
C LYS A 79 14.40 16.35 21.40
N HIS A 80 15.07 15.72 22.38
CA HIS A 80 15.67 14.39 22.18
C HIS A 80 14.60 13.30 22.10
N ILE A 81 13.62 13.33 23.02
CA ILE A 81 12.47 12.43 23.00
C ILE A 81 11.66 12.62 21.72
N ALA A 82 11.43 13.88 21.32
CA ALA A 82 10.76 14.19 20.06
C ALA A 82 11.51 13.60 18.85
N ALA A 83 12.84 13.74 18.79
CA ALA A 83 13.66 13.16 17.72
C ALA A 83 13.52 11.64 17.62
N VAL A 84 13.48 10.95 18.76
CA VAL A 84 13.32 9.49 18.81
C VAL A 84 11.92 9.03 18.37
N ILE A 85 10.87 9.73 18.81
CA ILE A 85 9.50 9.45 18.37
C ILE A 85 9.38 9.63 16.84
N ILE A 86 10.02 10.66 16.27
CA ILE A 86 10.06 10.89 14.82
C ILE A 86 10.80 9.76 14.11
N ALA A 87 11.96 9.36 14.62
CA ALA A 87 12.76 8.26 14.07
C ALA A 87 11.97 6.95 14.03
N MET A 88 11.33 6.60 15.15
CA MET A 88 10.47 5.44 15.29
C MET A 88 9.35 5.40 14.24
N LYS A 89 8.59 6.49 14.09
CA LYS A 89 7.49 6.56 13.10
C LYS A 89 7.98 6.28 11.69
N ARG A 90 9.13 6.83 11.31
CA ARG A 90 9.71 6.65 9.98
C ARG A 90 10.25 5.23 9.78
N SER A 91 10.94 4.66 10.77
CA SER A 91 11.40 3.26 10.71
C SER A 91 10.24 2.26 10.60
N ASN A 92 9.13 2.47 11.32
CA ASN A 92 7.93 1.62 11.20
C ASN A 92 7.25 1.74 9.84
N HIS A 93 7.19 2.95 9.27
CA HIS A 93 6.68 3.18 7.93
C HIS A 93 7.53 2.48 6.86
N GLU A 94 8.86 2.53 6.99
CA GLU A 94 9.80 1.84 6.08
C GLU A 94 9.74 0.32 6.22
N ARG A 95 9.66 -0.22 7.45
CA ARG A 95 9.48 -1.66 7.70
C ARG A 95 8.15 -2.17 7.14
N GLY A 96 7.06 -1.40 7.27
CA GLY A 96 5.77 -1.71 6.67
C GLY A 96 5.83 -1.78 5.13
N LYS A 97 6.51 -0.82 4.49
CA LYS A 97 6.74 -0.82 3.04
C LYS A 97 7.58 -2.02 2.57
N LYS A 98 8.65 -2.35 3.28
CA LYS A 98 9.50 -3.51 2.96
C LYS A 98 8.74 -4.84 3.09
N LYS A 99 7.97 -5.04 4.17
CA LYS A 99 7.14 -6.24 4.34
C LYS A 99 6.14 -6.40 3.21
N LYS A 100 5.44 -5.33 2.83
CA LYS A 100 4.47 -5.34 1.73
C LYS A 100 5.12 -5.74 0.39
N ARG A 101 6.29 -5.16 0.08
CA ARG A 101 7.03 -5.48 -1.14
C ARG A 101 7.50 -6.94 -1.17
N ILE A 102 7.98 -7.48 -0.06
CA ILE A 102 8.41 -8.89 0.01
C ILE A 102 7.22 -9.84 -0.17
N THR A 103 6.06 -9.53 0.44
CA THR A 103 4.84 -10.34 0.25
C THR A 103 4.31 -10.26 -1.19
N GLU A 104 4.36 -9.08 -1.82
CA GLU A 104 4.01 -8.90 -3.23
C GLU A 104 4.97 -9.71 -4.13
N MET A 105 6.28 -9.65 -3.89
CA MET A 105 7.29 -10.40 -4.65
C MET A 105 7.18 -11.93 -4.47
N LEU A 106 6.87 -12.42 -3.26
CA LEU A 106 6.61 -13.85 -3.05
C LEU A 106 5.34 -14.28 -3.79
N PHE A 107 4.26 -13.50 -3.70
CA PHE A 107 3.00 -13.80 -4.37
C PHE A 107 3.20 -13.89 -5.89
N ASP A 108 3.90 -12.93 -6.50
CA ASP A 108 4.22 -12.91 -7.93
C ASP A 108 5.04 -14.13 -8.38
N HIS A 109 5.94 -14.63 -7.54
CA HIS A 109 6.74 -15.81 -7.86
C HIS A 109 5.91 -17.10 -7.84
N TYR A 110 4.96 -17.23 -6.92
CA TYR A 110 4.07 -18.39 -6.83
C TYR A 110 3.04 -18.42 -7.96
N THR A 111 2.43 -17.28 -8.29
CA THR A 111 1.42 -17.18 -9.36
C THR A 111 2.02 -17.46 -10.73
N ARG A 112 3.23 -16.96 -11.01
CA ARG A 112 3.91 -17.17 -12.30
C ARG A 112 4.15 -18.65 -12.60
N ARG A 113 4.51 -19.45 -11.59
CA ARG A 113 4.78 -20.89 -11.76
C ARG A 113 3.50 -21.70 -12.02
N SER A 114 2.36 -21.33 -11.42
CA SER A 114 1.07 -21.96 -11.70
C SER A 114 0.45 -21.54 -13.02
N ASP A 115 0.80 -20.35 -13.51
CA ASP A 115 0.23 -19.81 -14.75
C ASP A 115 0.96 -20.31 -16.00
N GLU A 116 2.24 -20.71 -15.91
CA GLU A 116 2.98 -21.28 -17.05
C GLU A 116 2.32 -22.55 -17.63
N GLU A 117 1.57 -23.31 -16.82
CA GLU A 117 0.85 -24.52 -17.23
C GLU A 117 -0.55 -24.24 -17.82
N LYS A 118 -1.06 -23.01 -17.72
CA LYS A 118 -2.41 -22.64 -18.16
C LYS A 118 -2.46 -22.20 -19.62
N ILE A 119 -3.60 -22.47 -20.25
CA ILE A 119 -3.92 -22.08 -21.63
C ILE A 119 -4.07 -20.56 -21.71
N PRO A 120 -3.25 -19.85 -22.50
CA PRO A 120 -3.34 -18.40 -22.61
C PRO A 120 -4.56 -17.97 -23.44
N VAL A 121 -5.24 -16.93 -22.99
CA VAL A 121 -6.33 -16.25 -23.71
C VAL A 121 -6.01 -14.76 -23.85
N GLN A 122 -6.52 -14.14 -24.90
CA GLN A 122 -6.28 -12.73 -25.21
C GLN A 122 -7.57 -11.91 -25.05
N LEU A 123 -7.45 -10.71 -24.50
CA LEU A 123 -8.52 -9.73 -24.39
C LEU A 123 -8.42 -8.72 -25.55
N GLU A 124 -9.50 -8.57 -26.30
CA GLU A 124 -9.62 -7.53 -27.32
C GLU A 124 -10.61 -6.45 -26.90
N ILE A 125 -10.14 -5.20 -26.95
CA ILE A 125 -10.95 -4.02 -26.64
C ILE A 125 -11.12 -3.21 -27.92
N ASN A 126 -12.37 -2.97 -28.32
CA ASN A 126 -12.70 -2.17 -29.49
C ASN A 126 -13.50 -0.93 -29.07
N LEU A 127 -13.06 0.24 -29.52
CA LEU A 127 -13.78 1.50 -29.36
C LEU A 127 -14.72 1.72 -30.55
N GLY A 128 -16.01 1.83 -30.29
CA GLY A 128 -17.03 2.18 -31.26
C GLY A 128 -17.56 3.60 -31.05
N VAL A 129 -17.79 4.32 -32.15
CA VAL A 129 -18.42 5.66 -32.14
C VAL A 129 -19.74 5.59 -32.90
N ARG A 130 -20.82 6.04 -32.25
CA ARG A 130 -22.16 6.17 -32.82
C ARG A 130 -22.52 7.65 -32.93
N THR A 131 -22.88 8.07 -34.14
CA THR A 131 -23.43 9.40 -34.42
C THR A 131 -24.95 9.32 -34.39
N LYS A 132 -25.61 10.17 -33.60
CA LYS A 132 -27.08 10.28 -33.63
C LYS A 132 -27.51 11.46 -34.51
N SER A 133 -27.82 11.20 -35.78
CA SER A 133 -28.46 12.10 -36.77
C SER A 133 -27.82 13.48 -37.04
N PHE A 134 -28.13 14.04 -38.21
CA PHE A 134 -27.47 15.20 -38.84
C PHE A 134 -27.71 16.54 -38.12
N SER A 135 -28.75 16.66 -37.29
CA SER A 135 -29.21 17.93 -36.73
C SER A 135 -28.69 18.28 -35.32
N ARG A 136 -28.15 17.32 -34.57
CA ARG A 136 -27.47 17.56 -33.28
C ARG A 136 -26.31 16.59 -33.13
N ARG A 137 -25.08 17.07 -33.30
CA ARG A 137 -23.83 16.30 -33.10
C ARG A 137 -23.66 15.82 -31.65
N ARG A 138 -24.44 14.83 -31.23
CA ARG A 138 -24.14 14.04 -30.03
C ARG A 138 -23.43 12.78 -30.48
N LEU A 139 -22.11 12.79 -30.31
CA LEU A 139 -21.29 11.60 -30.39
C LEU A 139 -21.56 10.75 -29.16
N SER A 140 -21.78 9.46 -29.37
CA SER A 140 -21.77 8.48 -28.29
C SER A 140 -20.69 7.45 -28.56
N CYS A 141 -19.77 7.29 -27.62
CA CYS A 141 -18.71 6.28 -27.71
C CYS A 141 -19.06 5.09 -26.81
N PHE A 142 -18.64 3.90 -27.20
CA PHE A 142 -18.80 2.69 -26.41
C PHE A 142 -17.59 1.77 -26.59
N LEU A 143 -17.24 1.02 -25.55
CA LEU A 143 -16.24 -0.04 -25.64
C LEU A 143 -16.95 -1.39 -25.80
N SER A 144 -16.39 -2.26 -26.62
CA SER A 144 -16.79 -3.67 -26.70
C SER A 144 -15.59 -4.56 -26.44
N PHE A 145 -15.78 -5.54 -25.56
CA PHE A 145 -14.73 -6.42 -25.08
C PHE A 145 -14.96 -7.83 -25.65
N ARG A 146 -13.89 -8.50 -26.08
CA ARG A 146 -13.94 -9.87 -26.58
C ARG A 146 -12.79 -10.67 -25.99
N VAL A 147 -13.00 -11.97 -25.78
CA VAL A 147 -11.92 -12.91 -25.45
C VAL A 147 -11.63 -13.76 -26.68
N ARG A 148 -10.37 -13.82 -27.06
CA ARG A 148 -9.86 -14.66 -28.13
C ARG A 148 -9.20 -15.90 -27.53
N THR A 149 -9.73 -17.06 -27.92
CA THR A 149 -9.06 -18.36 -27.84
C THR A 149 -8.83 -18.82 -29.29
N ASP A 150 -9.23 -20.04 -29.67
CA ASP A 150 -9.39 -20.44 -31.08
C ASP A 150 -10.52 -19.67 -31.79
N TYR A 151 -11.46 -19.13 -31.01
CA TYR A 151 -12.58 -18.32 -31.50
C TYR A 151 -12.66 -17.00 -30.74
N LEU A 152 -13.35 -16.03 -31.34
CA LEU A 152 -13.55 -14.71 -30.74
C LEU A 152 -14.93 -14.63 -30.07
N TYR A 153 -14.95 -14.50 -28.74
CA TYR A 153 -16.16 -14.47 -27.93
C TYR A 153 -16.45 -13.06 -27.40
N LEU A 154 -17.65 -12.54 -27.67
CA LEU A 154 -18.08 -11.23 -27.16
C LEU A 154 -18.47 -11.30 -25.68
N ILE A 155 -17.87 -10.43 -24.86
CA ILE A 155 -18.30 -10.17 -23.49
C ILE A 155 -19.48 -9.20 -23.56
N ARG A 156 -20.68 -9.69 -23.22
CA ARG A 156 -21.93 -8.91 -23.31
C ARG A 156 -22.09 -7.92 -22.17
N ASP A 157 -21.63 -8.30 -20.99
CA ASP A 157 -21.69 -7.51 -19.77
C ASP A 157 -20.33 -7.55 -19.10
N ILE A 158 -19.58 -6.46 -19.25
CA ILE A 158 -18.23 -6.36 -18.69
C ILE A 158 -18.26 -6.29 -17.16
N ARG A 159 -19.30 -5.72 -16.54
CA ARG A 159 -19.36 -5.58 -15.08
C ARG A 159 -19.51 -6.94 -14.43
N ARG A 160 -20.51 -7.70 -14.90
CA ARG A 160 -20.73 -9.07 -14.42
C ARG A 160 -19.52 -9.96 -14.68
N PHE A 161 -18.88 -9.80 -15.84
CA PHE A 161 -17.64 -10.52 -16.17
C PHE A 161 -16.53 -10.26 -15.14
N LEU A 162 -16.31 -9.00 -14.78
CA LEU A 162 -15.31 -8.60 -13.78
C LEU A 162 -15.68 -9.07 -12.36
N GLU A 163 -16.96 -9.04 -11.99
CA GLU A 163 -17.45 -9.57 -10.71
C GLU A 163 -17.20 -11.08 -10.60
N ASP A 164 -17.54 -11.84 -11.65
CA ASP A 164 -17.32 -13.29 -11.70
C ASP A 164 -15.81 -13.61 -11.65
N LEU A 165 -14.97 -12.82 -12.33
CA LEU A 165 -13.51 -12.89 -12.26
C LEU A 165 -12.99 -12.70 -10.83
N GLN A 166 -13.42 -11.63 -10.15
CA GLN A 166 -12.98 -11.30 -8.79
C GLN A 166 -13.39 -12.38 -7.76
N GLN A 167 -14.50 -13.07 -8.01
CA GLN A 167 -15.00 -14.16 -7.19
C GLN A 167 -14.42 -15.53 -7.57
N GLY A 168 -13.54 -15.60 -8.58
CA GLY A 168 -12.96 -16.86 -9.07
C GLY A 168 -13.98 -17.80 -9.71
N LYS A 169 -15.12 -17.28 -10.19
CA LYS A 169 -16.19 -18.07 -10.79
C LYS A 169 -15.90 -18.38 -12.25
N ASN A 170 -16.47 -19.50 -12.70
CA ASN A 170 -16.44 -19.90 -14.11
C ASN A 170 -17.31 -18.96 -14.96
N VAL A 171 -16.72 -18.34 -15.98
CA VAL A 171 -17.41 -17.43 -16.88
C VAL A 171 -17.81 -18.13 -18.16
N ARG A 172 -19.11 -18.24 -18.41
CA ARG A 172 -19.63 -18.77 -19.69
C ARG A 172 -19.63 -17.71 -20.77
N LEU A 173 -18.87 -17.95 -21.83
CA LEU A 173 -18.80 -17.11 -23.03
C LEU A 173 -19.38 -17.87 -24.23
N GLY A 174 -20.58 -17.46 -24.65
CA GLY A 174 -21.28 -18.13 -25.74
C GLY A 174 -21.71 -19.57 -25.38
N LYS A 175 -21.80 -20.44 -26.38
CA LYS A 175 -22.27 -21.83 -26.20
C LYS A 175 -21.16 -22.85 -25.93
N ARG A 176 -19.91 -22.53 -26.26
CA ARG A 176 -18.80 -23.50 -26.33
C ARG A 176 -17.62 -23.17 -25.41
N LEU A 177 -17.56 -21.98 -24.82
CA LEU A 177 -16.47 -21.59 -23.94
C LEU A 177 -17.00 -21.34 -22.52
N THR A 178 -16.36 -21.98 -21.56
CA THR A 178 -16.47 -21.64 -20.14
C THR A 178 -15.06 -21.40 -19.65
N LEU A 179 -14.71 -20.14 -19.38
CA LEU A 179 -13.43 -19.79 -18.78
C LEU A 179 -13.47 -20.21 -17.31
N ASN A 180 -12.62 -21.17 -16.96
CA ASN A 180 -12.25 -21.47 -15.59
C ASN A 180 -10.79 -21.02 -15.38
N TRP A 181 -10.49 -20.45 -14.22
CA TRP A 181 -9.17 -19.84 -13.97
C TRP A 181 -8.12 -20.85 -13.51
N GLU A 182 -8.52 -22.13 -13.43
CA GLU A 182 -7.64 -23.27 -13.20
C GLU A 182 -6.92 -23.68 -14.50
N GLU A 183 -7.63 -23.70 -15.63
CA GLU A 183 -7.09 -24.09 -16.94
C GLU A 183 -6.67 -22.90 -17.80
N TYR A 184 -7.33 -21.74 -17.65
CA TYR A 184 -7.09 -20.57 -18.51
C TYR A 184 -6.43 -19.43 -17.75
N ARG A 185 -5.62 -18.64 -18.47
CA ARG A 185 -5.08 -17.37 -18.00
C ARG A 185 -5.09 -16.32 -19.08
N PHE A 186 -5.16 -15.05 -18.71
CA PHE A 186 -4.85 -13.99 -19.66
C PHE A 186 -3.35 -13.94 -19.95
N VAL A 187 -2.99 -13.52 -21.16
CA VAL A 187 -1.59 -13.17 -21.44
C VAL A 187 -1.15 -12.01 -20.54
N PRO A 188 0.14 -11.90 -20.18
CA PRO A 188 0.59 -10.94 -19.15
C PRO A 188 0.15 -9.49 -19.38
N VAL A 189 0.21 -9.03 -20.63
CA VAL A 189 -0.23 -7.67 -21.01
C VAL A 189 -1.72 -7.46 -20.74
N ASP A 190 -2.54 -8.45 -21.05
CA ASP A 190 -3.99 -8.35 -20.86
C ASP A 190 -4.40 -8.52 -19.39
N GLN A 191 -3.60 -9.25 -18.60
CA GLN A 191 -3.79 -9.37 -17.15
C GLN A 191 -3.66 -8.00 -16.46
N GLU A 192 -2.71 -7.17 -16.89
CA GLU A 192 -2.57 -5.79 -16.38
C GLU A 192 -3.79 -4.93 -16.73
N VAL A 193 -4.36 -5.11 -17.92
CA VAL A 193 -5.58 -4.41 -18.34
C VAL A 193 -6.78 -4.87 -17.52
N ILE A 194 -6.93 -6.17 -17.26
CA ILE A 194 -7.99 -6.70 -16.38
C ILE A 194 -7.86 -6.14 -14.97
N GLN A 195 -6.63 -6.08 -14.43
CA GLN A 195 -6.38 -5.52 -13.11
C GLN A 195 -6.81 -4.05 -13.03
N LEU A 196 -6.47 -3.23 -14.04
CA LEU A 196 -6.93 -1.85 -14.13
C LEU A 196 -8.46 -1.75 -14.18
N LEU A 197 -9.13 -2.62 -14.94
CA LEU A 197 -10.60 -2.62 -15.04
C LEU A 197 -11.29 -3.00 -13.72
N LEU A 198 -10.65 -3.80 -12.87
CA LEU A 198 -11.15 -4.17 -11.54
C LEU A 198 -11.02 -3.05 -10.50
N GLU A 199 -10.18 -2.05 -10.75
CA GLU A 199 -9.95 -0.92 -9.85
C GLU A 199 -10.91 0.27 -10.09
N LEU A 200 -11.68 0.24 -11.19
CA LEU A 200 -12.65 1.26 -11.57
C LEU A 200 -14.00 1.09 -10.87
#